data_AF-A0A846GJW1-F1
#
_entry.id   AF-A0A846GJW1-F1
#
_cell.length_a   1.000
_cell.length_b   1.000
_cell.length_c   1.000
_cell.angle_alpha   90.00
_cell.angle_beta   90.00
_cell.angle_gamma   90.00
#
_symmetry.space_group_name_H-M   'P 1'
#
loop_
_entity.id
_entity.type
_entity.pdbx_description
1 polymer ?
#
loop_
_entity_poly.entity_id
_entity_poly.type
_entity_poly.pdbx_seq_one_letter_code
_entity_poly.pdbx_strand_id
1 'polypeptide(L)' 'MRLKPRSANANPQRKPYPSALSDLEWEILKPLLPKPKGFGHPIEVDLREIINGVFYVQRTGC' A
#
# COMPACT_ATOMS: atom_id res chain seq x y z
N MET A 1 -10.14 -24.19 7.82
CA MET A 1 -9.55 -23.42 6.69
C MET A 1 -8.82 -22.22 7.28
N ARG A 2 -7.51 -22.33 7.53
CA ARG A 2 -6.73 -21.28 8.22
C ARG A 2 -6.10 -20.40 7.15
N LEU A 3 -6.71 -19.26 6.82
CA LEU A 3 -6.08 -18.26 5.96
C LEU A 3 -4.84 -17.77 6.69
N LYS A 4 -3.65 -18.21 6.26
CA LYS A 4 -2.38 -17.59 6.67
C LYS A 4 -2.46 -16.12 6.26
N PRO A 5 -2.16 -15.15 7.14
CA PRO A 5 -1.86 -13.81 6.67
C PRO A 5 -0.55 -13.93 5.88
N ARG A 6 -0.66 -14.03 4.55
CA ARG A 6 0.51 -13.94 3.67
C ARG A 6 0.97 -12.50 3.82
N SER A 7 2.07 -12.32 4.56
CA SER A 7 2.71 -11.04 4.82
C SER A 7 2.70 -10.21 3.54
N ALA A 8 2.23 -8.96 3.64
CA ALA A 8 2.24 -7.98 2.56
C ALA A 8 3.57 -8.10 1.80
N ASN A 9 3.48 -8.30 0.49
CA ASN A 9 4.64 -8.47 -0.38
C ASN A 9 5.36 -7.11 -0.52
N ALA A 10 5.94 -6.61 0.57
CA ALA A 10 6.95 -5.58 0.51
C ALA A 10 8.13 -6.20 -0.23
N ASN A 11 8.36 -5.78 -1.48
CA ASN A 11 9.49 -6.26 -2.25
C ASN A 11 10.76 -5.57 -1.72
N PRO A 12 11.63 -6.25 -0.95
CA PRO A 12 12.77 -5.60 -0.29
C PRO A 12 13.85 -5.16 -1.30
N GLN A 13 13.77 -5.60 -2.56
CA GLN A 13 14.68 -5.17 -3.63
C GLN A 13 14.24 -3.87 -4.30
N ARG A 14 13.04 -3.37 -4.02
CA ARG A 14 12.51 -2.19 -4.68
C ARG A 14 13.05 -0.92 -4.02
N LYS A 15 13.60 -0.01 -4.82
CA LYS A 15 13.88 1.35 -4.36
C LYS A 15 12.56 2.07 -4.10
N PRO A 16 12.36 2.69 -2.91
CA PRO A 16 11.16 3.46 -2.63
C PRO A 16 11.07 4.66 -3.57
N TYR A 17 9.83 5.10 -3.85
CA TYR A 17 9.63 6.31 -4.64
C TYR A 17 10.19 7.54 -3.90
N PRO A 18 10.75 8.54 -4.61
CA PRO A 18 11.20 9.81 -3.99
C PRO A 18 10.08 10.55 -3.24
N SER A 19 8.84 10.25 -3.59
CA SER A 19 7.60 10.80 -3.06
C SER A 19 6.91 9.88 -2.04
N ALA A 20 7.59 8.83 -1.57
CA ALA A 20 7.01 7.88 -0.63
C ALA A 20 6.62 8.57 0.70
N LEU A 21 5.53 8.09 1.29
CA LEU A 21 5.04 8.57 2.57
C LEU A 21 5.97 8.15 3.71
N SER A 22 6.19 9.07 4.66
CA SER A 22 6.76 8.73 5.95
C SER A 22 5.83 7.80 6.74
N ASP A 23 6.37 7.11 7.74
CA ASP A 23 5.57 6.20 8.57
C ASP A 23 4.47 6.95 9.32
N LEU A 24 4.73 8.17 9.78
CA LEU A 24 3.73 9.00 10.48
C LEU A 24 2.56 9.38 9.57
N GLU A 25 2.86 9.84 8.35
CA GLU A 25 1.81 10.14 7.35
C GLU A 25 1.01 8.90 6.99
N TRP A 26 1.69 7.75 6.87
CA TRP A 26 1.05 6.48 6.59
C TRP A 26 0.06 6.08 7.68
N GLU A 27 0.41 6.21 8.96
CA GLU A 27 -0.48 5.85 10.06
C GLU A 27 -1.73 6.75 10.15
N ILE A 28 -1.64 7.99 9.68
CA ILE A 28 -2.81 8.89 9.55
C ILE A 28 -3.71 8.45 8.39
N LEU A 29 -3.12 8.05 7.26
CA LEU A 29 -3.86 7.75 6.02
C LEU A 29 -4.47 6.35 6.03
N LYS A 30 -3.73 5.35 6.50
CA LYS A 30 -4.11 3.93 6.55
C LYS A 30 -5.54 3.66 7.08
N PRO A 31 -6.02 4.26 8.20
CA PRO A 31 -7.37 3.99 8.69
C PRO A 31 -8.49 4.50 7.78
N LEU A 32 -8.20 5.41 6.85
CA LEU A 32 -9.16 5.95 5.89
C LEU A 32 -9.33 5.05 4.66
N LEU A 33 -8.43 4.08 4.46
CA LEU A 33 -8.49 3.17 3.34
C LEU A 33 -9.65 2.17 3.49
N PRO A 34 -10.24 1.73 2.37
CA PRO A 34 -11.32 0.76 2.41
C PRO A 34 -10.82 -0.52 3.07
N LYS A 35 -11.53 -0.95 4.11
CA LYS A 35 -11.30 -2.27 4.70
C LYS A 35 -11.71 -3.34 3.69
N PRO A 36 -11.01 -4.47 3.62
CA PRO A 36 -11.41 -5.58 2.76
C PRO A 36 -12.84 -6.00 3.13
N LYS A 37 -13.74 -5.94 2.16
CA LYS A 37 -15.18 -6.19 2.34
C LYS A 37 -15.52 -7.63 2.75
N GLY A 38 -14.57 -8.56 2.66
CA GLY A 38 -14.78 -9.99 2.96
C GLY A 38 -15.43 -10.78 1.81
N PHE A 39 -15.90 -10.12 0.76
CA PHE A 39 -16.41 -10.74 -0.46
C PHE A 39 -15.73 -10.14 -1.70
N GLY A 40 -15.48 -10.95 -2.73
CA GLY A 40 -14.71 -10.56 -3.91
C GLY A 40 -13.25 -11.03 -3.88
N HIS A 41 -12.44 -10.60 -4.86
CA HIS A 41 -11.04 -10.99 -4.93
C HIS A 41 -10.26 -10.43 -3.72
N PRO A 42 -9.48 -11.25 -3.00
CA PRO A 42 -8.66 -10.78 -1.89
C PRO A 42 -7.70 -9.67 -2.33
N ILE A 43 -7.55 -8.65 -1.48
CA ILE A 43 -6.50 -7.65 -1.67
C ILE A 43 -5.19 -8.28 -1.18
N GLU A 44 -4.35 -8.75 -2.11
CA GLU A 44 -3.05 -9.36 -1.82
C GLU A 44 -1.87 -8.38 -1.98
N VAL A 45 -2.17 -7.15 -2.40
CA VAL A 45 -1.21 -6.08 -2.68
C VAL A 45 -0.96 -5.20 -1.46
N ASP A 46 0.24 -4.64 -1.36
CA ASP A 46 0.56 -3.62 -0.35
C ASP A 46 -0.05 -2.27 -0.75
N LEU A 47 -1.06 -1.83 0.00
CA LEU A 47 -1.74 -0.56 -0.24
C LEU A 47 -0.79 0.64 -0.08
N ARG A 48 0.22 0.56 0.78
CA ARG A 48 1.20 1.64 0.96
C ARG A 48 1.97 1.86 -0.33
N GLU A 49 2.38 0.77 -0.97
CA GLU A 49 3.15 0.83 -2.21
C GLU A 49 2.34 1.39 -3.38
N ILE A 50 1.04 1.08 -3.44
CA ILE A 50 0.12 1.66 -4.43
C ILE A 50 0.02 3.17 -4.22
N ILE A 51 -0.19 3.61 -2.98
CA ILE A 51 -0.37 5.03 -2.65
C ILE A 51 0.92 5.82 -2.89
N ASN A 52 2.08 5.26 -2.54
CA ASN A 52 3.38 5.84 -2.87
C ASN A 52 3.52 6.05 -4.40
N GLY A 53 3.04 5.10 -5.21
CA GLY A 53 3.02 5.21 -6.67
C GLY A 53 2.05 6.28 -7.19
N VAL A 54 0.84 6.36 -6.65
CA VAL A 54 -0.12 7.44 -6.99
C VAL A 54 0.46 8.80 -6.65
N PHE A 55 1.10 8.94 -5.49
CA PHE A 55 1.74 10.18 -5.05
C PHE A 55 2.98 10.54 -5.87
N TYR A 56 3.66 9.54 -6.41
CA TYR A 56 4.73 9.77 -7.37
C TYR A 56 4.18 10.43 -8.63
N VAL A 57 3.18 9.82 -9.28
CA VAL A 57 2.53 10.37 -10.48
C VAL A 57 1.99 11.77 -10.22
N GLN A 58 1.28 11.97 -9.10
CA GLN A 58 0.73 13.28 -8.73
C GLN A 58 1.80 14.38 -8.53
N ARG A 59 3.01 14.03 -8.06
CA ARG A 59 4.08 15.01 -7.80
C ARG A 59 4.99 15.24 -9.00
N THR A 60 5.19 14.24 -9.85
CA THR A 60 6.14 14.33 -10.97
C THR A 60 5.47 14.51 -12.32
N GLY A 61 4.18 14.22 -12.44
CA GLY A 61 3.43 14.30 -13.71
C GLY A 61 3.81 13.22 -14.72
N CYS A 62 4.49 12.15 -14.27
CA CYS A 62 4.97 11.05 -15.10
C CYS A 62 3.87 10.03 -15.46
#